data_AF-A0A940FYU7-F1
#
_entry.id   AF-A0A940FYU7-F1
#
_cell.length_a   1.000
_cell.length_b   1.000
_cell.length_c   1.000
_cell.angle_alpha   90.00
_cell.angle_beta   90.00
_cell.angle_gamma   90.00
#
_symmetry.space_group_name_H-M   'P 1'
#
loop_
_entity.id
_entity.type
_entity.pdbx_description
1 polymer ?
#
loop_
_entity_poly.entity_id
_entity_poly.type
_entity_poly.pdbx_seq_one_letter_code
_entity_poly.pdbx_strand_id
1 'polypeptide(L)'
;MKYLGSKRVLVDVLGRIASAVEAGAAVDLFTGTTRVAQELKRRGMTVTAVDTATYSKVLADCYIATDAETVDEHALAEALAELSALPGRRGYVTEVFCERSRYFQPKNGERIDAIRDRLETHWRDSPLFPVLLTSLLEAADRVDSTTGVQMAYLKRWAPRAHNDLALRRPELLRGAGAALLADALDVVDALPRTDFLYLDPPYNQHRYFTNYHIWETLVRWDAPETYGV
;
A
#
# COMPACT_ATOMS: atom_id res chain seq x y z
N MET A 1 0.60 -4.07 -5.81
CA MET A 1 -0.80 -3.63 -6.06
C MET A 1 -1.02 -3.21 -7.50
N LYS A 2 -2.17 -3.62 -8.08
CA LYS A 2 -2.66 -3.04 -9.34
C LYS A 2 -3.08 -1.59 -9.09
N TYR A 3 -2.66 -0.68 -9.97
CA TYR A 3 -2.94 0.76 -9.84
C TYR A 3 -3.08 1.39 -11.22
N LEU A 4 -4.22 2.03 -11.48
CA LEU A 4 -4.47 2.85 -12.65
C LEU A 4 -3.41 3.97 -12.73
N GLY A 5 -2.80 4.13 -13.90
CA GLY A 5 -1.72 5.10 -14.10
C GLY A 5 -0.32 4.64 -13.64
N SER A 6 -0.17 3.36 -13.24
CA SER A 6 1.13 2.81 -12.80
C SER A 6 2.25 3.09 -13.80
N LYS A 7 3.24 3.88 -13.38
CA LYS A 7 4.37 4.33 -14.19
C LYS A 7 5.44 3.26 -14.43
N ARG A 8 5.12 1.97 -14.33
CA ARG A 8 6.10 0.84 -14.39
C ARG A 8 7.08 0.94 -15.57
N VAL A 9 6.63 1.41 -16.73
CA VAL A 9 7.46 1.54 -17.94
C VAL A 9 8.36 2.78 -17.91
N LEU A 10 8.00 3.81 -17.13
CA LEU A 10 8.69 5.10 -17.07
C LEU A 10 9.65 5.22 -15.88
N VAL A 11 9.53 4.35 -14.88
CA VAL A 11 10.33 4.37 -13.66
C VAL A 11 11.84 4.43 -13.94
N ASP A 12 12.36 3.55 -14.81
CA ASP A 12 13.79 3.56 -15.21
C ASP A 12 14.23 4.86 -15.88
N VAL A 13 13.36 5.49 -16.67
CA VAL A 13 13.67 6.75 -17.35
C VAL A 13 13.75 7.89 -16.33
N LEU A 14 12.74 7.99 -15.46
CA LEU A 14 12.69 9.00 -14.40
C LEU A 14 13.89 8.86 -13.47
N GLY A 15 14.21 7.63 -13.07
CA GLY A 15 15.38 7.35 -12.26
C GLY A 15 16.70 7.78 -12.94
N ARG A 16 16.86 7.52 -14.25
CA ARG A 16 18.04 7.97 -14.99
C ARG A 16 18.14 9.48 -15.08
N ILE A 17 17.03 10.19 -15.26
CA ILE A 17 17.00 11.66 -15.26
C ILE A 17 17.44 12.19 -13.90
N ALA A 18 16.89 11.65 -12.81
CA ALA A 18 17.24 12.06 -11.46
C ALA A 18 18.71 11.78 -11.12
N SER A 19 19.27 10.65 -11.57
CA SER A 19 20.71 10.38 -11.45
C SER A 19 21.57 11.33 -12.28
N ALA A 20 21.13 11.70 -13.49
CA ALA A 20 21.90 12.57 -14.40
C ALA A 20 22.03 14.01 -13.89
N VAL A 21 21.09 14.46 -13.06
CA VAL A 21 21.17 15.75 -12.36
C VAL A 21 21.83 15.64 -10.98
N GLU A 22 22.38 14.47 -10.66
CA GLU A 22 23.06 14.18 -9.39
C GLU A 22 22.18 14.50 -8.16
N ALA A 23 20.87 14.23 -8.25
CA ALA A 23 19.94 14.51 -7.18
C ALA A 23 20.29 13.72 -5.90
N GLY A 24 20.43 14.41 -4.77
CA GLY A 24 20.62 13.79 -3.45
C GLY A 24 19.30 13.66 -2.68
N ALA A 25 18.41 14.63 -2.82
CA ALA A 25 17.07 14.62 -2.25
C ALA A 25 15.99 14.69 -3.34
N ALA A 26 14.95 13.87 -3.20
CA ALA A 26 13.84 13.83 -4.14
C ALA A 26 12.47 13.82 -3.45
N VAL A 27 11.45 14.36 -4.13
CA VAL A 27 10.07 14.37 -3.66
C VAL A 27 9.16 13.75 -4.73
N ASP A 28 8.30 12.83 -4.31
CA ASP A 28 7.21 12.28 -5.10
C ASP A 28 5.88 12.76 -4.49
N LEU A 29 5.30 13.82 -5.07
CA LEU A 29 4.21 14.58 -4.44
C LEU A 29 2.82 13.92 -4.60
N PHE A 30 2.73 12.89 -5.44
CA PHE A 30 1.50 12.12 -5.73
C PHE A 30 1.85 10.63 -5.80
N THR A 31 2.36 10.09 -4.70
CA THR A 31 3.14 8.85 -4.75
C THR A 31 2.33 7.60 -5.09
N GLY A 32 1.04 7.56 -4.77
CA GLY A 32 0.17 6.42 -5.01
C GLY A 32 0.75 5.12 -4.46
N THR A 33 1.06 4.20 -5.35
CA THR A 33 1.71 2.91 -5.00
C THR A 33 3.22 3.00 -4.79
N THR A 34 3.80 4.20 -4.71
CA THR A 34 5.21 4.49 -4.40
C THR A 34 6.22 4.05 -5.44
N ARG A 35 5.81 3.69 -6.66
CA ARG A 35 6.74 3.10 -7.64
C ARG A 35 7.86 4.05 -8.07
N VAL A 36 7.55 5.34 -8.22
CA VAL A 36 8.55 6.36 -8.58
C VAL A 36 9.42 6.65 -7.36
N ALA A 37 8.83 6.94 -6.19
CA ALA A 37 9.55 7.09 -4.93
C ALA A 37 10.53 5.93 -4.64
N GLN A 38 10.10 4.67 -4.84
CA GLN A 38 10.93 3.49 -4.64
C GLN A 38 12.15 3.47 -5.55
N GLU A 39 12.01 3.86 -6.81
CA GLU A 39 13.13 3.91 -7.74
C GLU A 39 14.13 5.01 -7.39
N LEU A 40 13.63 6.18 -7.01
CA LEU A 40 14.48 7.27 -6.55
C LEU A 40 15.28 6.84 -5.31
N LYS A 41 14.63 6.15 -4.36
CA LYS A 41 15.29 5.60 -3.16
C LYS A 41 16.30 4.51 -3.51
N ARG A 42 15.98 3.58 -4.44
CA ARG A 42 16.94 2.56 -4.94
C ARG A 42 18.22 3.17 -5.52
N ARG A 43 18.13 4.39 -6.04
CA ARG A 43 19.28 5.15 -6.58
C ARG A 43 20.06 5.92 -5.51
N GLY A 44 19.73 5.73 -4.23
CA GLY A 44 20.44 6.33 -3.09
C GLY A 44 19.94 7.71 -2.70
N MET A 45 18.82 8.18 -3.26
CA MET A 45 18.25 9.49 -2.90
C MET A 45 17.51 9.40 -1.55
N THR A 46 17.55 10.49 -0.79
CA THR A 46 16.62 10.69 0.33
C THR A 46 15.28 11.12 -0.23
N VAL A 47 14.24 10.29 -0.07
CA VAL A 47 12.95 10.50 -0.74
C VAL A 47 11.86 10.90 0.24
N THR A 48 11.11 11.95 -0.07
CA THR A 48 9.83 12.26 0.58
C THR A 48 8.67 11.89 -0.33
N ALA A 49 7.81 10.99 0.11
CA ALA A 49 6.64 10.53 -0.61
C ALA A 49 5.37 11.13 0.01
N VAL A 50 4.51 11.75 -0.79
CA VAL A 50 3.31 12.44 -0.34
C VAL A 50 2.09 11.89 -1.06
N ASP A 51 0.99 11.71 -0.33
CA ASP A 51 -0.32 11.41 -0.88
C ASP A 51 -1.43 11.84 0.08
N THR A 52 -2.65 11.95 -0.43
CA THR A 52 -3.87 12.16 0.36
C THR A 52 -4.53 10.84 0.79
N ALA A 53 -4.20 9.73 0.13
CA ALA A 53 -4.78 8.41 0.41
C ALA A 53 -4.03 7.68 1.55
N THR A 54 -4.80 7.07 2.46
CA THR A 54 -4.22 6.39 3.63
C THR A 54 -3.47 5.12 3.24
N TYR A 55 -3.94 4.40 2.22
CA TYR A 55 -3.19 3.23 1.73
C TYR A 55 -1.87 3.63 1.07
N SER A 56 -1.82 4.76 0.35
CA SER A 56 -0.58 5.28 -0.21
C SER A 56 0.40 5.62 0.91
N LYS A 57 -0.08 6.22 2.01
CA LYS A 57 0.74 6.50 3.20
C LYS A 57 1.32 5.23 3.82
N VAL A 58 0.55 4.16 3.99
CA VAL A 58 1.06 2.88 4.52
C VAL A 58 2.13 2.28 3.61
N LEU A 59 1.93 2.32 2.29
CA LEU A 59 2.93 1.86 1.33
C LEU A 59 4.19 2.73 1.40
N ALA A 60 4.04 4.05 1.52
CA ALA A 60 5.16 4.97 1.67
C ALA A 60 5.91 4.76 2.99
N ASP A 61 5.20 4.50 4.08
CA ASP A 61 5.83 4.13 5.35
C ASP A 61 6.65 2.84 5.21
N CYS A 62 6.12 1.83 4.53
CA CYS A 62 6.82 0.57 4.32
C CYS A 62 8.02 0.69 3.38
N TYR A 63 7.86 1.30 2.20
CA TYR A 63 8.90 1.26 1.17
C TYR A 63 9.85 2.46 1.20
N ILE A 64 9.40 3.60 1.71
CA ILE A 64 10.13 4.87 1.67
C ILE A 64 10.64 5.28 3.04
N ALA A 65 9.78 5.31 4.07
CA ALA A 65 10.19 5.73 5.41
C ALA A 65 10.97 4.65 6.16
N THR A 66 10.59 3.38 6.01
CA THR A 66 11.31 2.26 6.63
C THR A 66 12.65 2.06 5.92
N ASP A 67 13.75 2.10 6.67
CA ASP A 67 15.07 1.73 6.19
C ASP A 67 15.31 0.23 6.45
N ALA A 68 15.56 -0.51 5.38
CA ALA A 68 15.86 -1.94 5.45
C ALA A 68 16.99 -2.29 6.43
N GLU A 69 17.94 -1.39 6.67
CA GLU A 69 19.07 -1.64 7.60
C GLU A 69 18.68 -1.56 9.08
N THR A 70 17.55 -0.94 9.39
CA THR A 70 17.09 -0.73 10.78
C THR A 70 16.05 -1.76 11.22
N VAL A 71 15.58 -2.60 10.30
CA VAL A 71 14.57 -3.63 10.57
C VAL A 71 15.22 -4.88 11.15
N ASP A 72 14.70 -5.32 12.28
CA ASP A 72 15.01 -6.65 12.82
C ASP A 72 14.33 -7.72 11.95
N GLU A 73 15.12 -8.36 11.09
CA GLU A 73 14.65 -9.40 10.17
C GLU A 73 14.12 -10.65 10.89
N HIS A 74 14.65 -10.97 12.08
CA HIS A 74 14.18 -12.12 12.83
C HIS A 74 12.80 -11.83 13.41
N ALA A 75 12.63 -10.68 14.07
CA ALA A 75 11.35 -10.26 14.60
C ALA A 75 10.28 -10.11 13.49
N LEU A 76 10.65 -9.59 12.31
CA LEU A 76 9.76 -9.51 11.16
C LEU A 76 9.33 -10.90 10.66
N ALA A 77 10.26 -11.86 10.57
CA ALA A 77 9.95 -13.22 10.16
C ALA A 77 9.01 -13.93 11.16
N GLU A 78 9.26 -13.77 12.46
CA GLU A 78 8.39 -14.30 13.51
C GLU A 78 6.99 -13.70 13.46
N ALA A 79 6.88 -12.37 13.32
CA ALA A 79 5.60 -11.68 13.18
C ALA A 79 4.81 -12.17 11.96
N LEU A 80 5.46 -12.32 10.80
CA LEU A 80 4.82 -12.85 9.60
C LEU A 80 4.37 -14.30 9.78
N ALA A 81 5.14 -15.12 10.48
CA ALA A 81 4.79 -16.51 10.77
C ALA A 81 3.59 -16.60 11.74
N GLU A 82 3.59 -15.80 12.81
CA GLU A 82 2.47 -15.68 13.75
C GLU A 82 1.17 -15.32 13.00
N LEU A 83 1.19 -14.22 12.24
CA LEU A 83 0.03 -13.75 11.47
C LEU A 83 -0.43 -14.80 10.45
N SER A 84 0.52 -15.50 9.82
CA SER A 84 0.20 -16.57 8.86
C SER A 84 -0.42 -17.80 9.51
N ALA A 85 -0.16 -18.06 10.79
CA ALA A 85 -0.71 -19.19 11.53
C ALA A 85 -2.12 -18.94 12.11
N LEU A 86 -2.60 -17.69 12.12
CA LEU A 86 -3.90 -17.34 12.72
C LEU A 86 -5.06 -18.09 12.06
N PRO A 87 -5.97 -18.73 12.81
CA PRO A 87 -7.19 -19.26 12.22
C PRO A 87 -8.02 -18.11 11.63
N GLY A 88 -8.69 -18.38 10.50
CA GLY A 88 -9.63 -17.42 9.92
C GLY A 88 -10.75 -17.09 10.90
N ARG A 89 -11.21 -15.84 10.88
CA ARG A 89 -12.34 -15.37 11.67
C ARG A 89 -13.22 -14.50 10.82
N ARG A 90 -14.52 -14.82 10.77
CA ARG A 90 -15.51 -14.00 10.06
C ARG A 90 -15.64 -12.61 10.73
N GLY A 91 -15.49 -11.56 9.94
CA GLY A 91 -15.66 -10.15 10.32
C GLY A 91 -16.22 -9.30 9.18
N TYR A 92 -15.97 -7.99 9.22
CA TYR A 92 -16.51 -7.04 8.25
C TYR A 92 -16.09 -7.37 6.82
N VAL A 93 -14.82 -7.74 6.59
CA VAL A 93 -14.32 -8.05 5.24
C VAL A 93 -15.03 -9.28 4.68
N THR A 94 -15.22 -10.31 5.51
CA THR A 94 -15.95 -11.52 5.11
C THR A 94 -17.40 -11.19 4.74
N GLU A 95 -18.11 -10.45 5.60
CA GLU A 95 -19.51 -10.10 5.34
C GLU A 95 -19.66 -9.19 4.12
N VAL A 96 -18.93 -8.07 4.10
CA VAL A 96 -19.14 -7.00 3.12
C VAL A 96 -18.42 -7.29 1.82
N PHE A 97 -17.15 -7.68 1.86
CA PHE A 97 -16.32 -7.86 0.67
C PHE A 97 -16.31 -9.28 0.08
N CYS A 98 -16.97 -10.25 0.73
CA CYS A 98 -17.03 -11.65 0.26
C CYS A 98 -18.44 -12.25 0.13
N GLU A 99 -19.34 -12.00 1.10
CA GLU A 99 -20.70 -12.55 1.08
C GLU A 99 -21.68 -11.63 0.33
N ARG A 100 -21.71 -10.34 0.69
CA ARG A 100 -22.56 -9.33 0.03
C ARG A 100 -22.01 -8.88 -1.32
N SER A 101 -20.70 -8.99 -1.50
CA SER A 101 -20.00 -8.67 -2.75
C SER A 101 -18.94 -9.72 -3.04
N ARG A 102 -18.38 -9.71 -4.26
CA ARG A 102 -17.48 -10.76 -4.73
C ARG A 102 -16.04 -10.29 -4.89
N TYR A 103 -15.51 -9.49 -3.95
CA TYR A 103 -14.15 -8.99 -4.05
C TYR A 103 -13.11 -10.03 -3.61
N PHE A 104 -13.41 -10.82 -2.59
CA PHE A 104 -12.59 -11.95 -2.15
C PHE A 104 -13.45 -13.18 -1.88
N GLN A 105 -12.85 -14.38 -1.95
CA GLN A 105 -13.55 -15.58 -1.47
C GLN A 105 -13.63 -15.54 0.07
N PRO A 106 -14.72 -16.05 0.69
CA PRO A 106 -14.87 -16.06 2.15
C PRO A 106 -13.66 -16.63 2.90
N LYS A 107 -13.03 -17.70 2.39
CA LYS A 107 -11.79 -18.26 2.96
C LYS A 107 -10.64 -17.25 3.11
N ASN A 108 -10.55 -16.30 2.18
CA ASN A 108 -9.54 -15.24 2.20
C ASN A 108 -10.03 -14.05 3.02
N GLY A 109 -11.33 -13.73 2.98
CA GLY A 109 -11.94 -12.71 3.83
C GLY A 109 -11.71 -12.97 5.32
N GLU A 110 -11.98 -14.19 5.77
CA GLU A 110 -11.81 -14.59 7.18
C GLU A 110 -10.35 -14.47 7.63
N ARG A 111 -9.41 -14.72 6.72
CA ARG A 111 -7.98 -14.56 6.95
C ARG A 111 -7.60 -13.08 7.05
N ILE A 112 -8.14 -12.23 6.17
CA ILE A 112 -7.91 -10.78 6.23
C ILE A 112 -8.43 -10.21 7.55
N ASP A 113 -9.66 -10.56 7.94
CA ASP A 113 -10.27 -10.14 9.20
C ASP A 113 -9.40 -10.54 10.40
N ALA A 114 -9.03 -11.82 10.51
CA ALA A 114 -8.18 -12.29 11.60
C ALA A 114 -6.82 -11.59 11.67
N ILE A 115 -6.13 -11.43 10.53
CA ILE A 115 -4.81 -10.80 10.47
C ILE A 115 -4.92 -9.31 10.80
N ARG A 116 -5.90 -8.58 10.24
CA ARG A 116 -6.04 -7.15 10.55
C ARG A 116 -6.39 -6.90 12.00
N ASP A 117 -7.26 -7.70 12.60
CA ASP A 117 -7.57 -7.54 14.01
C ASP A 117 -6.35 -7.79 14.89
N ARG A 118 -5.50 -8.77 14.54
CA ARG A 118 -4.22 -8.97 15.24
C ARG A 118 -3.28 -7.79 15.06
N LEU A 119 -3.16 -7.25 13.85
CA LEU A 119 -2.35 -6.07 13.58
C LEU A 119 -2.80 -4.87 14.41
N GLU A 120 -4.11 -4.65 14.49
CA GLU A 120 -4.70 -3.53 15.24
C GLU A 120 -4.49 -3.65 16.75
N THR A 121 -4.59 -4.87 17.27
CA THR A 121 -4.57 -5.08 18.73
C THR A 121 -3.17 -5.30 19.31
N HIS A 122 -2.22 -5.80 18.53
CA HIS A 122 -0.89 -6.22 19.03
C HIS A 122 0.28 -5.51 18.35
N TRP A 123 0.09 -5.03 17.11
CA TRP A 123 1.19 -4.47 16.32
C TRP A 123 1.02 -2.99 16.04
N ARG A 124 -0.09 -2.34 16.40
CA ARG A 124 -0.42 -0.95 16.02
C ARG A 124 0.70 0.05 16.28
N ASP A 125 1.33 -0.06 17.45
CA ASP A 125 2.39 0.83 17.92
C ASP A 125 3.81 0.29 17.60
N SER A 126 3.91 -0.85 16.93
CA SER A 126 5.19 -1.44 16.52
C SER A 126 5.75 -0.72 15.29
N PRO A 127 7.08 -0.50 15.21
CA PRO A 127 7.72 -0.02 13.98
C PRO A 127 7.52 -0.97 12.79
N LEU A 128 7.19 -2.24 13.03
CA LEU A 128 6.90 -3.21 11.96
C LEU A 128 5.47 -3.09 11.41
N PHE A 129 4.57 -2.34 12.05
CA PHE A 129 3.18 -2.20 11.61
C PHE A 129 3.02 -1.86 10.11
N PRO A 130 3.67 -0.81 9.56
CA PRO A 130 3.52 -0.48 8.15
C PRO A 130 4.00 -1.60 7.22
N VAL A 131 5.05 -2.33 7.62
CA VAL A 131 5.60 -3.46 6.85
C VAL A 131 4.64 -4.64 6.85
N LEU A 132 4.10 -5.01 8.01
CA LEU A 132 3.16 -6.11 8.16
C LEU A 132 1.81 -5.81 7.49
N LEU A 133 1.30 -4.58 7.63
CA LEU A 133 0.08 -4.16 6.97
C LEU A 133 0.25 -4.14 5.44
N THR A 134 1.40 -3.68 4.95
CA THR A 134 1.72 -3.74 3.51
C THR A 134 1.76 -5.18 3.00
N SER A 135 2.39 -6.10 3.74
CA SER A 135 2.38 -7.54 3.42
C SER A 135 0.97 -8.09 3.24
N LEU A 136 0.03 -7.70 4.12
CA LEU A 136 -1.36 -8.10 4.01
C LEU A 136 -2.07 -7.47 2.80
N LEU A 137 -1.89 -6.16 2.55
CA LEU A 137 -2.49 -5.49 1.40
C LEU A 137 -2.06 -6.13 0.09
N GLU A 138 -0.77 -6.44 -0.05
CA GLU A 138 -0.27 -7.13 -1.23
C GLU A 138 -0.78 -8.58 -1.33
N ALA A 139 -0.93 -9.27 -0.19
CA ALA A 139 -1.52 -10.61 -0.16
C ALA A 139 -2.97 -10.60 -0.61
N ALA A 140 -3.75 -9.61 -0.17
CA ALA A 140 -5.13 -9.40 -0.60
C ALA A 140 -5.22 -9.09 -2.10
N ASP A 141 -4.40 -8.17 -2.65
CA ASP A 141 -4.38 -7.86 -4.09
C ASP A 141 -4.02 -9.08 -4.98
N ARG A 142 -3.26 -10.05 -4.45
CA ARG A 142 -2.94 -11.29 -5.17
C ARG A 142 -4.13 -12.25 -5.28
N VAL A 143 -5.13 -12.14 -4.41
CA VAL A 143 -6.30 -13.03 -4.33
C VAL A 143 -7.64 -12.31 -4.52
N ASP A 144 -7.61 -11.07 -5.01
CA ASP A 144 -8.81 -10.30 -5.30
C ASP A 144 -9.51 -10.76 -6.60
N SER A 145 -10.79 -10.42 -6.74
CA SER A 145 -11.60 -10.74 -7.91
C SER A 145 -12.10 -9.49 -8.65
N THR A 146 -11.22 -8.50 -8.80
CA THR A 146 -11.45 -7.26 -9.58
C THR A 146 -10.70 -7.26 -10.93
N THR A 147 -10.88 -6.19 -11.71
CA THR A 147 -10.09 -5.90 -12.92
C THR A 147 -8.93 -4.92 -12.67
N GLY A 148 -8.57 -4.67 -11.40
CA GLY A 148 -7.54 -3.69 -11.02
C GLY A 148 -8.08 -2.32 -10.60
N VAL A 149 -9.40 -2.16 -10.59
CA VAL A 149 -10.13 -1.09 -9.89
C VAL A 149 -11.28 -1.73 -9.12
N GLN A 150 -11.66 -1.14 -8.00
CA GLN A 150 -12.62 -1.72 -7.06
C GLN A 150 -14.03 -1.14 -7.23
N MET A 151 -14.35 -0.46 -8.33
CA MET A 151 -15.72 0.03 -8.55
C MET A 151 -16.74 -1.10 -8.81
N ALA A 152 -16.26 -2.29 -9.19
CA ALA A 152 -17.11 -3.45 -9.42
C ALA A 152 -16.32 -4.75 -9.23
N TYR A 153 -17.04 -5.83 -8.92
CA TYR A 153 -16.51 -7.18 -8.86
C TYR A 153 -17.00 -8.03 -10.05
N LEU A 154 -16.24 -9.08 -10.38
CA LEU A 154 -16.54 -9.95 -11.52
C LEU A 154 -17.73 -10.89 -11.25
N LYS A 155 -18.58 -11.11 -12.28
CA LYS A 155 -19.69 -12.08 -12.24
C LYS A 155 -19.23 -13.54 -12.05
N ARG A 156 -17.96 -13.84 -12.32
CA ARG A 156 -17.30 -15.11 -12.03
C ARG A 156 -16.01 -14.80 -11.29
N TRP A 157 -15.61 -15.66 -10.36
CA TRP A 157 -14.34 -15.47 -9.65
C TRP A 157 -13.16 -15.35 -10.62
N ALA A 158 -12.28 -14.38 -10.39
CA ALA A 158 -11.00 -14.37 -11.07
C ALA A 158 -10.21 -15.65 -10.70
N PRO A 159 -9.45 -16.27 -11.63
CA PRO A 159 -8.69 -17.48 -11.33
C PRO A 159 -7.81 -17.35 -10.08
N ARG A 160 -7.20 -16.17 -9.87
CA ARG A 160 -6.33 -15.88 -8.71
C ARG A 160 -7.08 -15.85 -7.37
N ALA A 161 -8.38 -15.59 -7.36
CA ALA A 161 -9.17 -15.54 -6.14
C ALA A 161 -9.33 -16.93 -5.48
N HIS A 162 -9.06 -18.00 -6.25
CA HIS A 162 -9.03 -19.37 -5.73
C HIS A 162 -7.74 -19.71 -4.98
N ASN A 163 -6.69 -18.90 -5.10
CA ASN A 163 -5.47 -19.09 -4.32
C ASN A 163 -5.72 -18.74 -2.85
N ASP A 164 -4.87 -19.30 -1.98
CA ASP A 164 -4.88 -18.94 -0.56
C ASP A 164 -4.11 -17.64 -0.32
N LEU A 165 -4.63 -16.84 0.61
CA LEU A 165 -3.94 -15.64 1.06
C LEU A 165 -2.63 -16.02 1.76
N ALA A 166 -1.52 -15.55 1.19
CA ALA A 166 -0.18 -15.78 1.71
C ALA A 166 0.55 -14.45 1.92
N LEU A 167 0.92 -14.18 3.17
CA LEU A 167 1.76 -13.05 3.56
C LEU A 167 3.19 -13.25 3.03
N ARG A 168 3.86 -12.14 2.69
CA ARG A 168 5.24 -12.15 2.21
C ARG A 168 5.96 -10.92 2.76
N ARG A 169 7.24 -11.08 3.12
CA ARG A 169 8.10 -9.94 3.44
C ARG A 169 8.13 -8.96 2.26
N PRO A 170 7.72 -7.69 2.43
CA PRO A 170 7.90 -6.68 1.38
C PRO A 170 9.39 -6.47 1.05
N GLU A 171 9.70 -6.09 -0.18
CA GLU A 171 11.06 -5.76 -0.59
C GLU A 171 11.45 -4.37 -0.05
N LEU A 172 11.97 -4.32 1.18
CA LEU A 172 12.41 -3.09 1.81
C LEU A 172 13.63 -2.50 1.12
N LEU A 173 13.70 -1.17 1.10
CA LEU A 173 14.76 -0.39 0.47
C LEU A 173 15.68 0.20 1.53
N ARG A 174 16.99 0.21 1.26
CA ARG A 174 18.00 0.84 2.11
C ARG A 174 17.92 2.37 2.01
N GLY A 175 18.29 3.04 3.08
CA GLY A 175 18.41 4.50 3.14
C GLY A 175 17.20 5.20 3.74
N ALA A 176 17.39 6.48 4.04
CA ALA A 176 16.38 7.32 4.67
C ALA A 176 15.27 7.73 3.69
N GLY A 177 14.09 7.98 4.24
CA GLY A 177 12.98 8.59 3.53
C GLY A 177 11.90 9.05 4.49
N ALA A 178 10.92 9.77 3.96
CA ALA A 178 9.78 10.25 4.70
C ALA A 178 8.49 9.99 3.91
N ALA A 179 7.40 9.82 4.65
CA ALA A 179 6.08 9.63 4.09
C ALA A 179 5.12 10.62 4.75
N LEU A 180 4.37 11.38 3.95
CA LEU A 180 3.42 12.39 4.41
C LEU A 180 2.02 12.05 3.89
N LEU A 181 1.04 12.09 4.78
CA LEU A 181 -0.38 12.03 4.44
C LEU A 181 -0.92 13.46 4.41
N ALA A 182 -0.96 14.08 3.24
CA ALA A 182 -1.37 15.47 3.10
C ALA A 182 -1.74 15.81 1.65
N ASP A 183 -2.45 16.92 1.46
CA ASP A 183 -2.58 17.53 0.14
C ASP A 183 -1.25 18.17 -0.27
N ALA A 184 -0.90 18.00 -1.54
CA ALA A 184 0.31 18.56 -2.13
C ALA A 184 0.41 20.07 -1.93
N LEU A 185 -0.71 20.80 -2.05
CA LEU A 185 -0.76 22.26 -1.90
C LEU A 185 -0.55 22.70 -0.45
N ASP A 186 -0.91 21.87 0.52
CA ASP A 186 -0.77 22.19 1.94
C ASP A 186 0.67 22.02 2.45
N VAL A 187 1.45 21.12 1.83
CA VAL A 187 2.80 20.79 2.32
C VAL A 187 3.93 21.37 1.49
N VAL A 188 3.68 21.82 0.26
CA VAL A 188 4.74 22.21 -0.68
C VAL A 188 5.68 23.29 -0.11
N ASP A 189 5.14 24.25 0.64
CA ASP A 189 5.94 25.34 1.24
C ASP A 189 6.76 24.88 2.46
N ALA A 190 6.40 23.75 3.07
CA ALA A 190 7.07 23.17 4.23
C ALA A 190 8.05 22.04 3.86
N LEU A 191 8.11 21.64 2.58
CA LEU A 191 9.01 20.59 2.13
C LEU A 191 10.48 21.02 2.29
N PRO A 192 11.38 20.08 2.64
CA PRO A 192 12.80 20.36 2.68
C PRO A 192 13.33 20.68 1.27
N ARG A 193 14.45 21.41 1.22
CA ARG A 193 15.19 21.66 -0.02
C ARG A 193 15.42 20.33 -0.76
N THR A 194 15.01 20.30 -2.01
CA THR A 194 14.97 19.09 -2.84
C THR A 194 15.62 19.38 -4.19
N ASP A 195 16.34 18.39 -4.72
CA ASP A 195 17.04 18.49 -6.00
C ASP A 195 16.19 17.98 -7.17
N PHE A 196 15.24 17.07 -6.88
CA PHE A 196 14.36 16.47 -7.87
C PHE A 196 12.91 16.37 -7.38
N LEU A 197 11.97 17.01 -8.08
CA LEU A 197 10.54 16.96 -7.75
C LEU A 197 9.78 16.24 -8.87
N TYR A 198 9.06 15.18 -8.51
CA TYR A 198 8.16 14.47 -9.41
C TYR A 198 6.70 14.84 -9.12
N LEU A 199 5.99 15.27 -10.17
CA LEU A 199 4.60 15.71 -10.12
C LEU A 199 3.80 14.98 -11.20
N ASP A 200 2.84 14.16 -10.78
CA ASP A 200 1.89 13.46 -11.65
C ASP A 200 0.51 13.47 -11.00
N PRO A 201 -0.15 14.65 -10.95
CA PRO A 201 -1.45 14.78 -10.32
C PRO A 201 -2.52 13.98 -11.08
N PRO A 202 -3.62 13.59 -10.41
CA PRO A 202 -4.69 12.85 -11.03
C PRO A 202 -5.33 13.60 -12.21
N TYR A 203 -5.44 12.93 -13.36
CA TYR A 203 -5.94 13.51 -14.63
C TYR A 203 -7.46 13.76 -14.68
N ASN A 204 -8.22 13.37 -13.65
CA ASN A 204 -9.69 13.41 -13.65
C ASN A 204 -10.30 13.69 -12.26
N GLN A 205 -11.51 14.27 -12.26
CA GLN A 205 -12.28 14.60 -11.05
C GLN A 205 -12.87 13.38 -10.32
N HIS A 206 -12.73 12.17 -10.88
CA HIS A 206 -13.19 10.95 -10.22
C HIS A 206 -12.30 10.69 -9.00
N ARG A 207 -12.89 10.74 -7.80
CA ARG A 207 -12.16 10.51 -6.55
C ARG A 207 -11.53 9.13 -6.58
N TYR A 208 -10.20 9.07 -6.56
CA TYR A 208 -9.41 7.82 -6.53
C TYR A 208 -9.82 6.91 -5.36
N PHE A 209 -10.36 7.50 -4.29
CA PHE A 209 -10.99 6.81 -3.18
C PHE A 209 -12.01 5.74 -3.62
N THR A 210 -12.88 6.03 -4.59
CA THR A 210 -13.91 5.07 -5.06
C THR A 210 -13.29 3.88 -5.79
N ASN A 211 -12.16 4.10 -6.47
CA ASN A 211 -11.45 3.06 -7.21
C ASN A 211 -10.66 2.11 -6.29
N TYR A 212 -10.36 2.52 -5.06
CA TYR A 212 -9.51 1.78 -4.11
C TYR A 212 -10.10 1.73 -2.69
N HIS A 213 -11.42 1.76 -2.59
CA HIS A 213 -12.12 1.87 -1.30
C HIS A 213 -11.84 0.70 -0.35
N ILE A 214 -11.60 -0.51 -0.87
CA ILE A 214 -11.25 -1.67 -0.04
C ILE A 214 -9.89 -1.45 0.61
N TRP A 215 -8.91 -0.88 -0.11
CA TRP A 215 -7.60 -0.59 0.46
C TRP A 215 -7.69 0.48 1.55
N GLU A 216 -8.52 1.50 1.35
CA GLU A 216 -8.84 2.49 2.38
C GLU A 216 -9.49 1.83 3.61
N THR A 217 -10.50 0.99 3.43
CA THR A 217 -11.16 0.27 4.52
C THR A 217 -10.20 -0.69 5.24
N LEU A 218 -9.34 -1.42 4.52
CA LEU A 218 -8.37 -2.32 5.16
C LEU A 218 -7.32 -1.54 5.96
N VAL A 219 -6.89 -0.38 5.48
CA VAL A 219 -5.88 0.42 6.18
C VAL A 219 -6.48 1.13 7.38
N ARG A 220 -7.59 1.85 7.20
CA ARG A 220 -8.28 2.59 8.25
C ARG A 220 -8.95 1.69 9.28
N TRP A 221 -9.34 0.48 8.86
CA TRP A 221 -9.99 -0.53 9.70
C TRP A 221 -11.25 0.00 10.41
N ASP A 222 -12.02 0.83 9.71
CA ASP A 222 -13.11 1.62 10.27
C ASP A 222 -14.52 1.10 9.94
N ALA A 223 -14.62 -0.05 9.25
CA ALA A 223 -15.87 -0.75 8.96
C ALA A 223 -17.01 0.20 8.49
N PRO A 224 -16.81 0.99 7.41
CA PRO A 224 -17.73 2.05 7.03
C PRO A 224 -19.09 1.51 6.62
N GLU A 225 -20.14 2.30 6.81
CA GLU A 225 -21.46 1.96 6.27
C GLU A 225 -21.42 1.88 4.73
N THR A 226 -21.91 0.78 4.17
CA THR A 226 -21.93 0.59 2.72
C THR A 226 -23.10 1.36 2.11
N TYR A 227 -22.82 2.38 1.30
CA TYR A 227 -23.83 3.06 0.49
C TYR A 227 -23.80 2.54 -0.96
N GLY A 228 -24.88 1.87 -1.39
CA GLY A 228 -25.06 1.40 -2.76
C GLY A 228 -24.53 -0.01 -3.05
N VAL A 229 -25.44 -0.98 -3.11
CA VAL A 229 -25.29 -2.24 -3.88
C VAL A 229 -25.85 -2.00 -5.27
#